data_AF-A0A2V9PBW9-F1
#
_entry.id   AF-A0A2V9PBW9-F1
#
_cell.length_a   1.000
_cell.length_b   1.000
_cell.length_c   1.000
_cell.angle_alpha   90.00
_cell.angle_beta   90.00
_cell.angle_gamma   90.00
#
_symmetry.space_group_name_H-M   'P 1'
#
loop_
_entity.id
_entity.type
_entity.pdbx_description
1 polymer ?
#
loop_
_entity_poly.entity_id
_entity_poly.type
_entity_poly.pdbx_seq_one_letter_code
_entity_poly.pdbx_strand_id
1 'polypeptide(L)'
;MDFLTGIATAHIGQDNKDVSKKINIEQGRTFAGFGFSIALSNLRKRLLGGEQVQLKAVGFSPFPTLGPQVVTVTISHGGVQRMRMGGRSPKGDQFIIHPEIPFIAKFFVDVPDTKIWLTNPAPAGFLRWEGPIVLPTDPIVRVDLLSGEKSGPAEAAGS
;
A
#
# COMPACT_ATOMS: atom_id res chain seq x y z
N MET A 1 1.61 -8.38 9.53
CA MET A 1 1.64 -7.36 10.59
C MET A 1 0.46 -7.59 11.50
N ASP A 2 0.70 -7.74 12.79
CA ASP A 2 -0.34 -7.75 13.83
C ASP A 2 -0.36 -6.38 14.52
N PHE A 3 -1.44 -5.63 14.34
CA PHE A 3 -1.61 -4.29 14.89
C PHE A 3 -1.98 -4.26 16.38
N LEU A 4 -2.39 -5.39 16.95
CA LEU A 4 -2.67 -5.51 18.39
C LEU A 4 -1.36 -5.68 19.17
N THR A 5 -0.49 -6.58 18.70
CA THR A 5 0.78 -6.89 19.37
C THR A 5 1.95 -6.03 18.88
N GLY A 6 1.82 -5.42 17.69
CA GLY A 6 2.89 -4.67 17.03
C GLY A 6 3.95 -5.57 16.36
N ILE A 7 3.67 -6.86 16.19
CA ILE A 7 4.62 -7.81 15.61
C ILE A 7 4.47 -7.82 14.09
N ALA A 8 5.58 -7.50 13.40
CA ALA A 8 5.69 -7.59 11.96
C ALA A 8 6.61 -8.76 11.59
N THR A 9 6.10 -9.62 10.70
CA THR A 9 6.81 -10.81 10.21
C THR A 9 6.81 -10.79 8.69
N ALA A 10 7.93 -11.20 8.08
CA ALA A 10 8.02 -11.48 6.66
C ALA A 10 9.02 -12.62 6.40
N HIS A 11 8.77 -13.36 5.32
CA HIS A 11 9.71 -14.31 4.75
C HIS A 11 10.46 -13.62 3.59
N ILE A 12 11.78 -13.55 3.68
CA ILE A 12 12.63 -12.93 2.66
C ILE A 12 13.14 -14.05 1.75
N GLY A 13 12.53 -14.16 0.56
CA GLY A 13 12.80 -15.27 -0.35
C GLY A 13 14.24 -15.33 -0.86
N GLN A 14 14.89 -14.17 -1.09
CA GLN A 14 16.29 -14.12 -1.56
C GLN A 14 17.27 -14.77 -0.57
N ASP A 15 17.05 -14.56 0.73
CA ASP A 15 17.93 -15.07 1.80
C ASP A 15 17.37 -16.35 2.46
N ASN A 16 16.19 -16.81 2.01
CA ASN A 16 15.39 -17.86 2.65
C ASN A 16 15.30 -17.67 4.17
N LYS A 17 14.96 -16.44 4.60
CA LYS A 17 15.04 -16.02 6.00
C LYS A 17 13.74 -15.43 6.49
N ASP A 18 13.30 -15.88 7.66
CA ASP A 18 12.20 -15.25 8.38
C ASP A 18 12.72 -14.11 9.25
N VAL A 19 12.09 -12.95 9.10
CA VAL A 19 12.31 -11.78 9.97
C VAL A 19 11.03 -11.54 10.76
N SER A 20 11.16 -11.47 12.09
CA SER A 20 10.07 -11.12 12.99
C SER A 20 10.57 -10.11 14.01
N LYS A 21 9.86 -8.99 14.15
CA LYS A 21 10.24 -7.93 15.08
C LYS A 21 9.01 -7.18 15.57
N LYS A 22 9.03 -6.85 16.86
CA LYS A 22 8.07 -5.91 17.45
C LYS A 22 8.47 -4.48 17.09
N ILE A 23 7.54 -3.75 16.50
CA ILE A 23 7.71 -2.35 16.12
C ILE A 23 6.70 -1.48 16.90
N ASN A 24 7.12 -0.27 17.24
CA ASN A 24 6.22 0.67 17.91
C ASN A 24 5.29 1.29 16.86
N ILE A 25 3.99 1.08 17.00
CA ILE A 25 2.98 1.59 16.08
C ILE A 25 1.99 2.48 16.82
N GLU A 26 1.53 3.52 16.14
CA GLU A 26 0.37 4.30 16.59
C GLU A 26 -0.89 3.68 15.98
N GLN A 27 -1.73 3.07 16.81
CA GLN A 27 -2.99 2.47 16.37
C GLN A 27 -3.90 3.53 15.74
N GLY A 28 -4.51 3.19 14.60
CA GLY A 28 -5.34 4.10 13.81
C GLY A 28 -4.57 5.17 13.02
N ARG A 29 -3.23 5.24 13.16
CA ARG A 29 -2.37 6.21 12.44
C ARG A 29 -1.24 5.58 11.64
N THR A 30 -1.00 4.28 11.85
CA THR A 30 -0.01 3.49 11.10
C THR A 30 -0.73 2.51 10.19
N PHE A 31 -0.37 2.49 8.90
CA PHE A 31 -1.05 1.70 7.87
C PHE A 31 -0.08 0.70 7.21
N ALA A 32 -0.63 -0.38 6.65
CA ALA A 32 0.12 -1.36 5.88
C ALA A 32 -0.75 -1.92 4.75
N GLY A 33 -0.15 -2.18 3.58
CA GLY A 33 -0.82 -2.81 2.44
C GLY A 33 -2.19 -2.21 2.11
N PHE A 34 -3.23 -3.06 2.07
CA PHE A 34 -4.61 -2.65 1.78
C PHE A 34 -5.19 -1.61 2.75
N GLY A 35 -4.65 -1.46 3.96
CA GLY A 35 -5.09 -0.43 4.91
C GLY A 35 -4.99 1.00 4.35
N PHE A 36 -4.08 1.24 3.40
CA PHE A 36 -4.00 2.53 2.70
C PHE A 36 -5.24 2.84 1.87
N SER A 37 -5.90 1.84 1.28
CA SER A 37 -7.14 2.06 0.50
C SER A 37 -8.22 2.75 1.33
N ILE A 38 -8.34 2.36 2.61
CA ILE A 38 -9.32 2.94 3.55
C ILE A 38 -8.93 4.37 3.94
N ALA A 39 -7.65 4.60 4.25
CA ALA A 39 -7.13 5.93 4.55
C ALA A 39 -7.35 6.90 3.38
N LEU A 40 -7.06 6.45 2.15
CA LEU A 40 -7.24 7.23 0.94
C LEU A 40 -8.70 7.61 0.69
N SER A 41 -9.65 6.70 0.92
CA SER A 41 -11.08 7.02 0.79
C SER A 41 -11.50 8.18 1.69
N ASN A 42 -10.97 8.27 2.90
CA ASN A 42 -11.24 9.37 3.84
C ASN A 42 -10.48 10.66 3.49
N LEU A 43 -9.24 10.53 3.00
CA LEU A 43 -8.41 11.67 2.61
C LEU A 43 -8.71 12.20 1.21
N ARG A 44 -9.53 11.50 0.42
CA ARG A 44 -9.77 11.77 -1.00
C ARG A 44 -10.09 13.23 -1.29
N LYS A 45 -11.00 13.85 -0.53
CA LYS A 45 -11.38 15.26 -0.78
C LYS A 45 -10.17 16.21 -0.71
N ARG A 46 -9.29 16.01 0.27
CA ARG A 46 -8.08 16.81 0.47
C ARG A 46 -7.06 16.56 -0.65
N LEU A 47 -6.79 15.28 -0.93
CA LEU A 47 -5.84 14.87 -1.97
C LEU A 47 -6.27 15.33 -3.36
N LEU A 48 -7.57 15.26 -3.70
CA LEU A 48 -8.12 15.79 -4.95
C LEU A 48 -8.04 17.32 -5.03
N GLY A 49 -7.98 18.00 -3.89
CA GLY A 49 -7.71 19.44 -3.80
C GLY A 49 -6.25 19.81 -4.00
N GLY A 50 -5.37 18.83 -4.26
CA GLY A 50 -3.93 19.02 -4.45
C GLY A 50 -3.11 18.98 -3.16
N GLU A 51 -3.74 18.71 -2.01
CA GLU A 51 -3.02 18.57 -0.75
C GLU A 51 -2.14 17.31 -0.76
N GLN A 52 -0.96 17.41 -0.16
CA GLN A 52 -0.12 16.27 0.16
C GLN A 52 -0.26 15.94 1.64
N VAL A 53 -0.45 14.66 1.96
CA VAL A 53 -0.70 14.22 3.34
C VAL A 53 0.35 13.22 3.77
N GLN A 54 1.00 13.48 4.91
CA GLN A 54 1.94 12.54 5.52
C GLN A 54 1.20 11.54 6.41
N LEU A 55 1.53 10.25 6.26
CA LEU A 55 1.06 9.17 7.13
C LEU A 55 2.24 8.31 7.60
N LYS A 56 1.98 7.44 8.58
CA LYS A 56 2.91 6.39 9.00
C LYS A 56 2.58 5.08 8.31
N ALA A 57 3.60 4.39 7.83
CA ALA A 57 3.50 3.11 7.16
C ALA A 57 4.37 2.05 7.86
N VAL A 58 3.94 0.79 7.84
CA VAL A 58 4.84 -0.34 8.09
C VAL A 58 5.46 -0.75 6.75
N GLY A 59 6.79 -0.75 6.69
CA GLY A 59 7.54 -1.25 5.54
C GLY A 59 8.73 -2.11 6.00
N PHE A 60 9.33 -2.85 5.07
CA PHE A 60 10.59 -3.56 5.33
C PHE A 60 11.72 -2.85 4.59
N SER A 61 12.90 -2.81 5.20
CA SER A 61 14.08 -2.17 4.63
C SER A 61 15.32 -2.99 4.93
N PRO A 62 16.29 -3.06 3.99
CA PRO A 62 17.60 -3.66 4.25
C PRO A 62 18.47 -2.79 5.17
N PHE A 63 18.16 -1.49 5.32
CA PHE A 63 18.92 -0.52 6.11
C PHE A 63 18.09 0.03 7.30
N PRO A 64 18.69 0.22 8.49
CA PRO A 64 20.06 -0.14 8.88
C PRO A 64 20.24 -1.64 9.16
N THR A 65 19.13 -2.35 9.37
CA THR A 65 19.09 -3.82 9.52
C THR A 65 17.88 -4.35 8.80
N LEU A 66 18.04 -5.43 8.03
CA LEU A 66 16.93 -6.09 7.34
C LEU A 66 15.80 -6.45 8.31
N GLY A 67 14.67 -5.76 8.17
CA GLY A 67 13.52 -5.99 9.03
C GLY A 67 12.42 -4.96 8.86
N PRO A 68 11.31 -5.15 9.60
CA PRO A 68 10.19 -4.22 9.56
C PRO A 68 10.52 -2.95 10.35
N GLN A 69 9.98 -1.85 9.84
CA GLN A 69 10.13 -0.52 10.42
C GLN A 69 8.89 0.32 10.13
N VAL A 70 8.65 1.29 11.02
CA VAL A 70 7.66 2.35 10.75
C VAL A 70 8.37 3.47 10.01
N VAL A 71 7.84 3.83 8.85
CA VAL A 71 8.36 4.92 8.00
C VAL A 71 7.28 5.99 7.81
N THR A 72 7.70 7.21 7.51
CA THR A 72 6.79 8.24 7.02
C THR A 72 6.60 8.04 5.52
N VAL A 73 5.38 8.21 5.04
CA VAL A 73 5.05 8.28 3.61
C VAL A 73 4.33 9.58 3.34
N THR A 74 4.62 10.20 2.21
CA THR A 74 3.85 11.31 1.67
C THR A 74 2.88 10.80 0.62
N ILE A 75 1.61 11.17 0.73
CA ILE A 75 0.55 10.76 -0.18
C ILE A 75 0.12 11.95 -1.03
N SER A 76 -0.02 11.73 -2.33
CA SER A 76 -0.49 12.72 -3.29
C SER A 76 -1.48 12.13 -4.30
N HIS A 77 -2.24 12.99 -4.98
CA HIS A 77 -3.07 12.59 -6.12
C HIS A 77 -2.25 12.65 -7.42
N GLY A 78 -2.18 11.53 -8.13
CA GLY A 78 -1.49 11.38 -9.42
C GLY A 78 -2.38 11.67 -10.63
N GLY A 79 -3.61 12.13 -10.41
CA GLY A 79 -4.57 12.41 -11.47
C GLY A 79 -5.50 11.25 -11.79
N VAL A 80 -6.31 11.45 -12.83
CA VAL A 80 -7.36 10.52 -13.25
C VAL A 80 -6.88 9.70 -14.43
N GLN A 81 -7.00 8.38 -14.33
CA GLN A 81 -6.52 7.45 -15.35
C GLN A 81 -7.60 6.46 -15.77
N ARG A 82 -7.52 6.00 -17.01
CA ARG A 82 -8.25 4.82 -17.49
C ARG A 82 -7.28 3.65 -17.55
N MET A 83 -7.67 2.52 -16.99
CA MET A 83 -6.83 1.32 -16.93
C MET A 83 -7.52 0.19 -17.67
N ARG A 84 -6.78 -0.63 -18.43
CA ARG A 84 -7.34 -1.86 -19.00
C ARG A 84 -7.26 -2.98 -17.96
N MET A 85 -8.41 -3.56 -17.63
CA MET A 85 -8.56 -4.58 -16.59
C MET A 85 -9.65 -5.56 -16.99
N GLY A 86 -9.32 -6.84 -17.20
CA GLY A 86 -10.29 -7.90 -17.51
C GLY A 86 -11.27 -7.55 -18.64
N GLY A 87 -10.74 -7.04 -19.76
CA GLY A 87 -11.54 -6.63 -20.93
C GLY A 87 -12.29 -5.29 -20.77
N ARG A 88 -12.29 -4.68 -19.58
CA ARG A 88 -12.93 -3.40 -19.28
C ARG A 88 -11.91 -2.26 -19.21
N SER A 89 -12.40 -1.01 -19.25
CA SER A 89 -11.57 0.19 -19.08
C SER A 89 -12.11 1.14 -18.00
N PRO A 90 -12.10 0.74 -16.71
CA PRO A 90 -12.55 1.58 -15.62
C PRO A 90 -11.71 2.86 -15.50
N LYS A 91 -12.38 3.92 -15.04
CA LYS A 91 -11.78 5.21 -14.70
C LYS A 91 -11.49 5.23 -13.19
N GLY A 92 -10.29 5.64 -12.81
CA GLY A 92 -9.88 5.70 -11.41
C GLY A 92 -9.01 6.92 -11.10
N ASP A 93 -9.11 7.39 -9.86
CA ASP A 93 -8.18 8.37 -9.30
C ASP A 93 -6.94 7.64 -8.81
N GLN A 94 -5.77 8.02 -9.32
CA GLN A 94 -4.49 7.52 -8.87
C GLN A 94 -4.03 8.27 -7.63
N PHE A 95 -3.59 7.54 -6.62
CA PHE A 95 -2.89 8.07 -5.46
C PHE A 95 -1.50 7.46 -5.41
N ILE A 96 -0.51 8.30 -5.14
CA ILE A 96 0.90 7.94 -5.06
C ILE A 96 1.31 8.01 -3.60
N ILE A 97 1.82 6.91 -3.07
CA ILE A 97 2.38 6.79 -1.73
C ILE A 97 3.90 6.78 -1.91
N HIS A 98 4.52 7.91 -1.58
CA HIS A 98 5.94 8.14 -1.69
C HIS A 98 6.62 7.91 -0.33
N PRO A 99 7.50 6.90 -0.19
CA PRO A 99 8.24 6.67 1.04
C PRO A 99 9.27 7.77 1.30
N GLU A 100 9.27 8.32 2.51
CA GLU A 100 10.32 9.27 2.91
C GLU A 100 11.57 8.51 3.33
N ILE A 101 12.63 8.64 2.53
CA ILE A 101 13.91 7.98 2.80
C ILE A 101 14.84 8.97 3.52
N PRO A 102 15.30 8.65 4.75
CA PRO A 102 16.31 9.45 5.44
C PRO A 102 17.57 9.62 4.58
N PHE A 103 18.20 10.78 4.63
CA PHE A 103 19.33 11.12 3.73
C PHE A 103 20.44 10.06 3.72
N ILE A 104 20.82 9.53 4.88
CA ILE A 104 21.86 8.50 5.01
C ILE A 104 21.44 7.18 4.34
N ALA A 105 20.15 6.85 4.37
CA ALA A 105 19.64 5.60 3.82
C ALA A 105 19.58 5.60 2.28
N LYS A 106 19.52 6.79 1.64
CA LYS A 106 19.44 6.92 0.16
C LYS A 106 20.61 6.27 -0.58
N PHE A 107 21.75 6.07 0.07
CA PHE A 107 22.91 5.39 -0.51
C PHE A 107 22.79 3.85 -0.49
N PHE A 108 21.86 3.32 0.30
CA PHE A 108 21.71 1.87 0.54
C PHE A 108 20.36 1.32 0.08
N VAL A 109 19.35 2.18 -0.01
CA VAL A 109 18.01 1.78 -0.41
C VAL A 109 17.39 2.83 -1.32
N ASP A 110 16.85 2.35 -2.45
CA ASP A 110 15.90 3.07 -3.26
C ASP A 110 14.54 2.40 -3.09
N VAL A 111 13.51 3.18 -2.73
CA VAL A 111 12.17 2.65 -2.45
C VAL A 111 11.21 3.17 -3.51
N PRO A 112 10.65 2.29 -4.35
CA PRO A 112 9.72 2.71 -5.37
C PRO A 112 8.41 3.21 -4.74
N ASP A 113 7.76 4.13 -5.44
CA ASP A 113 6.42 4.56 -5.10
C ASP A 113 5.43 3.40 -5.15
N THR A 114 4.53 3.37 -4.18
CA THR A 114 3.32 2.53 -4.24
C THR A 114 2.18 3.35 -4.84
N LYS A 115 1.43 2.76 -5.77
CA LYS A 115 0.31 3.41 -6.44
C LYS A 115 -0.99 2.69 -6.14
N ILE A 116 -2.03 3.45 -5.81
CA ILE A 116 -3.37 2.93 -5.56
C ILE A 116 -4.37 3.68 -6.41
N TRP A 117 -5.27 2.97 -7.07
CA TRP A 117 -6.38 3.56 -7.79
C TRP A 117 -7.68 3.27 -7.08
N LEU A 118 -8.49 4.31 -6.91
CA LEU A 118 -9.86 4.21 -6.42
C LEU A 118 -10.85 4.58 -7.53
N THR A 119 -12.05 4.01 -7.53
CA THR A 119 -13.10 4.28 -8.52
C THR A 119 -13.42 5.77 -8.65
N ASN A 120 -13.63 6.23 -9.89
CA ASN A 120 -14.10 7.56 -10.22
C ASN A 120 -15.33 7.44 -11.17
N PRO A 121 -16.49 8.04 -10.84
CA PRO A 121 -16.75 8.90 -9.67
C PRO A 121 -16.88 8.13 -8.34
N ALA A 122 -17.07 8.85 -7.24
CA ALA A 122 -17.36 8.28 -5.92
C ALA A 122 -18.67 7.44 -5.94
N PRO A 123 -18.88 6.49 -5.00
CA PRO A 123 -18.08 6.17 -3.81
C PRO A 123 -16.70 5.57 -4.14
N ALA A 124 -15.75 5.72 -3.22
CA ALA A 124 -14.39 5.21 -3.38
C ALA A 124 -14.34 3.70 -3.14
N GLY A 125 -14.25 2.93 -4.23
CA GLY A 125 -13.95 1.50 -4.22
C GLY A 125 -12.53 1.27 -4.70
N PHE A 126 -11.88 0.23 -4.16
CA PHE A 126 -10.56 -0.19 -4.62
C PHE A 126 -10.62 -0.69 -6.07
N LEU A 127 -9.69 -0.24 -6.92
CA LEU A 127 -9.54 -0.72 -8.30
C LEU A 127 -8.22 -1.44 -8.51
N ARG A 128 -7.11 -0.79 -8.14
CA ARG A 128 -5.78 -1.32 -8.42
C ARG A 128 -4.79 -0.92 -7.33
N TRP A 129 -3.85 -1.80 -7.05
CA TRP A 129 -2.65 -1.53 -6.29
C TRP A 129 -1.43 -1.95 -7.11
N GLU A 130 -0.40 -1.14 -7.12
CA GLU A 130 0.91 -1.46 -7.69
C GLU A 130 2.01 -1.06 -6.71
N GLY A 131 2.91 -2.00 -6.38
CA GLY A 131 4.03 -1.74 -5.48
C GLY A 131 4.85 -3.00 -5.19
N PRO A 132 5.95 -2.86 -4.43
CA PRO A 132 6.71 -4.00 -3.92
C PRO A 132 5.92 -4.74 -2.83
N ILE A 133 6.07 -6.07 -2.74
CA ILE A 133 5.33 -6.89 -1.75
C ILE A 133 5.88 -6.69 -0.35
N VAL A 134 7.20 -6.86 -0.16
CA VAL A 134 7.85 -6.78 1.15
C VAL A 134 9.02 -5.81 1.10
N LEU A 135 10.04 -6.11 0.29
CA LEU A 135 11.27 -5.33 0.18
C LEU A 135 11.22 -4.35 -0.99
N PRO A 136 11.93 -3.22 -0.90
CA PRO A 136 12.04 -2.25 -1.99
C PRO A 136 12.54 -2.85 -3.32
N THR A 137 13.35 -3.90 -3.23
CA THR A 137 13.94 -4.63 -4.37
C THR A 137 13.04 -5.75 -4.90
N ASP A 138 11.91 -6.03 -4.26
CA ASP A 138 10.98 -7.03 -4.76
C ASP A 138 10.38 -6.59 -6.10
N PRO A 139 9.98 -7.53 -6.96
CA PRO A 139 9.22 -7.20 -8.16
C PRO A 139 7.98 -6.38 -7.82
N ILE A 140 7.68 -5.38 -8.64
CA ILE A 140 6.43 -4.64 -8.54
C ILE A 140 5.29 -5.58 -8.91
N VAL A 141 4.41 -5.82 -7.94
CA VAL A 141 3.21 -6.62 -8.12
C VAL A 141 2.03 -5.72 -8.35
N ARG A 142 1.12 -6.19 -9.22
CA ARG A 142 -0.15 -5.53 -9.51
C ARG A 142 -1.30 -6.37 -9.00
N VAL A 143 -2.17 -5.77 -8.21
CA VAL A 143 -3.44 -6.37 -7.76
C VAL A 143 -4.58 -5.58 -8.35
N ASP A 144 -5.39 -6.23 -9.16
CA ASP A 144 -6.57 -5.66 -9.81
C ASP A 144 -7.84 -6.20 -9.13
N LEU A 145 -8.73 -5.31 -8.69
CA LEU A 145 -10.09 -5.67 -8.32
C LEU A 145 -11.04 -5.19 -9.42
N LEU A 146 -11.67 -6.16 -10.06
CA LEU A 146 -12.79 -5.93 -10.96
C LEU A 146 -14.05 -6.36 -10.24
N SER A 147 -14.96 -5.42 -9.99
CA SER A 147 -16.31 -5.82 -9.63
C SER A 147 -16.89 -6.60 -10.81
N GLY A 148 -17.24 -7.87 -10.60
CA GLY A 148 -18.06 -8.63 -11.54
C GLY A 148 -19.41 -7.94 -11.75
N GLU A 149 -20.28 -8.51 -12.58
CA GLU A 149 -21.68 -8.09 -12.61
C GLU A 149 -22.41 -8.56 -11.33
N LYS A 150 -23.32 -9.53 -11.42
CA LYS A 150 -23.99 -10.08 -10.21
C LYS A 150 -22.96 -10.80 -9.33
N SER A 151 -22.46 -10.13 -8.30
CA SER A 151 -21.73 -10.79 -7.21
C SER A 151 -22.74 -11.21 -6.15
N GLY A 152 -22.76 -12.51 -5.82
CA GLY A 152 -23.50 -13.02 -4.65
C GLY A 152 -22.71 -12.82 -3.36
N PRO A 153 -23.34 -13.03 -2.19
CA PRO A 153 -22.62 -13.16 -0.94
C PRO A 153 -21.60 -14.30 -1.02
N ALA A 154 -20.51 -14.22 -0.25
CA ALA A 154 -19.58 -15.33 -0.12
C ALA A 154 -20.32 -16.54 0.48
N GLU A 155 -20.23 -17.69 -0.18
CA GLU A 155 -20.68 -18.95 0.36
C GLU A 155 -19.59 -19.50 1.29
N ALA A 156 -19.99 -20.15 2.39
CA ALA A 156 -19.04 -20.83 3.24
C ALA A 156 -18.42 -21.99 2.46
N ALA A 157 -17.09 -21.98 2.27
CA ALA A 157 -16.38 -23.19 1.90
C ALA A 157 -16.51 -24.13 3.10
N GLY A 158 -17.25 -25.23 2.94
CA GLY A 158 -17.39 -26.25 3.97
C GLY A 158 -16.03 -26.73 4.47
N SER A 159 -15.96 -27.02 5.77
CA SER A 159 -14.79 -27.54 6.48
C SER A 159 -14.34 -28.90 5.96
#